data_AF-A0AB39PS99-F1
#
_entry.id   AF-A0AB39PS99-F1
#
_cell.length_a   1.000
_cell.length_b   1.000
_cell.length_c   1.000
_cell.angle_alpha   90.00
_cell.angle_beta   90.00
_cell.angle_gamma   90.00
#
_symmetry.space_group_name_H-M   'P 1'
#
loop_
_entity.id
_entity.type
_entity.pdbx_description
1 polymer ?
#
loop_
_entity_poly.entity_id
_entity_poly.type
_entity_poly.pdbx_seq_one_letter_code
_entity_poly.pdbx_strand_id
1 'polypeptide(L)' 'MSDSGRIMVTSQRLKLGKRNAGKLVTVIIEDTHFRILHEGEEIAVKERRDPGPISKTRVVS' A
#
# COMPACT_ATOMS: atom_id res chain seq x y z
N MET A 1 8.27 -9.35 -13.43
CA MET A 1 7.43 -8.76 -12.36
C MET A 1 7.55 -9.62 -11.12
N SER A 2 7.66 -9.04 -9.92
CA SER A 2 7.72 -9.81 -8.68
C SER A 2 6.38 -10.50 -8.41
N ASP A 3 6.38 -11.82 -8.23
CA ASP A 3 5.17 -12.61 -7.89
C ASP A 3 4.62 -12.32 -6.48
N SER A 4 5.33 -11.50 -5.71
CA SER A 4 5.17 -11.50 -4.25
C SER A 4 4.01 -10.65 -3.74
N GLY A 5 3.39 -9.85 -4.61
CA GLY A 5 2.30 -8.92 -4.24
C GLY A 5 2.75 -7.94 -3.17
N ARG A 6 3.94 -7.35 -3.35
CA ARG A 6 4.49 -6.34 -2.46
C ARG A 6 4.56 -5.02 -3.21
N ILE A 7 4.29 -3.94 -2.49
CA ILE A 7 4.45 -2.57 -2.99
C ILE A 7 5.25 -1.77 -1.96
N MET A 8 5.82 -0.64 -2.40
CA MET A 8 6.43 0.35 -1.52
C MET A 8 5.54 1.58 -1.49
N VAL A 9 5.23 2.08 -0.29
CA VAL A 9 4.48 3.33 -0.08
C VAL A 9 5.23 4.12 0.99
N THR A 10 5.61 5.36 0.70
CA THR A 10 6.34 6.25 1.65
C THR A 10 7.51 5.54 2.36
N SER A 11 8.33 4.82 1.59
CA SER A 11 9.46 4.02 2.09
C SER A 11 9.09 2.83 2.99
N GLN A 12 7.81 2.52 3.18
CA GLN A 12 7.31 1.35 3.87
C GLN A 12 6.88 0.28 2.86
N ARG A 13 7.46 -0.92 3.01
CA ARG A 13 7.14 -2.08 2.17
C ARG A 13 5.87 -2.76 2.69
N LEU A 14 4.81 -2.78 1.88
CA LEU A 14 3.52 -3.38 2.21
C LEU A 14 3.40 -4.75 1.53
N LYS A 15 3.03 -5.78 2.30
CA LYS A 15 2.73 -7.11 1.79
C LYS A 15 1.22 -7.24 1.58
N LEU A 16 0.79 -7.28 0.32
CA LEU A 16 -0.59 -7.51 -0.09
C LEU A 16 -0.84 -8.99 -0.45
N GLY A 17 0.24 -9.75 -0.70
CA GLY A 17 0.20 -11.19 -0.95
C GLY A 17 0.02 -11.54 -2.43
N LYS A 18 0.43 -12.76 -2.80
CA LYS A 18 0.48 -13.22 -4.21
C LYS A 18 -0.85 -13.07 -4.95
N ARG A 19 -1.99 -13.24 -4.26
CA ARG A 19 -3.34 -13.07 -4.83
C ARG A 19 -3.60 -11.66 -5.40
N ASN A 20 -2.82 -10.68 -4.97
CA ASN A 20 -2.93 -9.28 -5.36
C ASN A 20 -1.76 -8.81 -6.24
N ALA A 21 -0.86 -9.72 -6.66
CA ALA A 21 0.24 -9.37 -7.56
C ALA A 21 -0.31 -8.96 -8.94
N GLY A 22 0.29 -7.91 -9.53
CA GLY A 22 -0.10 -7.40 -10.85
C GLY A 22 -1.41 -6.59 -10.88
N LYS A 23 -2.16 -6.54 -9.78
CA LYS A 23 -3.38 -5.72 -9.69
C LYS A 23 -3.02 -4.23 -9.59
N LEU A 24 -3.78 -3.39 -10.28
CA LEU A 24 -3.82 -1.97 -9.99
C LEU A 24 -4.58 -1.75 -8.67
N VAL A 25 -3.99 -0.96 -7.79
CA VAL A 25 -4.54 -0.68 -6.46
C VAL A 25 -4.52 0.81 -6.18
N THR A 26 -5.49 1.27 -5.39
CA THR A 26 -5.50 2.61 -4.81
C THR A 26 -5.02 2.52 -3.37
N VAL A 27 -4.05 3.36 -3.00
CA VAL A 27 -3.61 3.48 -1.60
C VAL A 27 -4.14 4.79 -1.04
N ILE A 28 -5.07 4.71 -0.11
CA ILE A 28 -5.53 5.83 0.71
C ILE A 28 -4.60 5.90 1.92
N ILE A 29 -4.03 7.07 2.15
CA ILE A 29 -3.16 7.31 3.30
C ILE A 29 -3.94 8.09 4.35
N GLU A 30 -4.24 7.42 5.45
CA GLU A 30 -4.87 8.01 6.63
C GLU A 30 -3.79 8.38 7.66
N ASP A 31 -4.21 9.00 8.76
CA ASP A 31 -3.29 9.45 9.81
C ASP A 31 -2.45 8.29 10.38
N THR A 32 -3.08 7.13 10.58
CA THR A 32 -2.46 5.98 11.25
C THR A 32 -2.31 4.75 10.36
N HIS A 33 -2.99 4.69 9.22
CA HIS A 33 -3.03 3.50 8.37
C HIS A 33 -2.96 3.83 6.88
N PHE A 34 -2.51 2.85 6.11
CA PHE A 34 -2.77 2.73 4.68
C PHE A 34 -3.99 1.84 4.50
N ARG A 35 -5.00 2.33 3.79
CA ARG A 35 -6.11 1.52 3.26
C ARG A 35 -5.86 1.26 1.78
N ILE A 36 -5.88 -0.01 1.38
CA ILE A 36 -5.59 -0.44 0.02
C ILE A 36 -6.87 -0.96 -0.61
N LEU A 37 -7.27 -0.34 -1.72
CA LEU A 37 -8.43 -0.72 -2.50
C LEU A 37 -8.02 -1.35 -3.83
N HIS A 38 -8.85 -2.26 -4.34
CA HIS A 38 -8.80 -2.75 -5.70
C HIS A 38 -10.22 -2.73 -6.26
N GLU A 39 -10.43 -1.99 -7.36
CA GLU A 39 -11.76 -1.83 -7.98
C GLU A 39 -12.83 -1.30 -7.00
N GLY A 40 -12.42 -0.46 -6.04
CA GLY A 40 -13.29 0.11 -5.01
C GLY A 40 -13.43 -0.76 -3.74
N GLU A 41 -13.05 -2.04 -3.81
CA GLU A 41 -13.11 -2.96 -2.67
C GLU A 41 -11.87 -2.89 -1.79
N GLU A 42 -12.04 -2.85 -0.47
CA GLU A 42 -10.91 -2.89 0.46
C GLU A 42 -10.28 -4.28 0.49
N ILE A 43 -8.98 -4.35 0.15
CA ILE A 43 -8.23 -5.62 0.12
C ILE A 43 -7.21 -5.74 1.24
N ALA A 44 -6.84 -4.63 1.89
CA ALA A 44 -5.95 -4.62 3.04
C ALA A 44 -5.96 -3.28 3.77
N VAL A 45 -5.72 -3.34 5.08
CA VAL A 45 -5.32 -2.21 5.92
C VAL A 45 -3.95 -2.51 6.54
N LYS A 46 -3.07 -1.50 6.59
CA LYS A 46 -1.71 -1.61 7.16
C LYS A 46 -1.39 -0.39 8.00
N GLU A 47 -0.95 -0.58 9.22
CA GLU A 47 -0.44 0.51 10.06
C GLU A 47 0.71 1.26 9.38
N ARG A 48 0.72 2.57 9.57
CA ARG A 48 1.86 3.41 9.23
C ARG A 48 2.91 3.26 10.30
N ARG A 49 4.12 2.88 9.91
CA ARG A 49 5.26 2.81 10.84
C ARG A 49 5.65 4.19 11.38
N ASP A 50 5.44 5.22 10.57
CA ASP A 50 5.67 6.61 10.94
C ASP A 50 4.39 7.42 10.67
N PRO A 51 3.61 7.76 11.73
CA PRO A 51 2.40 8.56 11.61
C PRO A 51 2.68 10.06 11.45
N GLY A 52 3.96 10.49 11.44
CA GLY A 52 4.32 11.88 11.20
C GLY A 52 3.82 12.43 9.85
N PRO A 53 3.85 13.75 9.62
CA PRO A 53 3.38 14.34 8.37
C PRO A 53 4.06 13.75 7.14
N ILE A 54 3.29 13.44 6.09
CA ILE A 54 3.83 12.94 4.82
C ILE A 54 4.27 14.14 3.99
N SER A 55 5.58 14.39 3.98
CA SER A 55 6.17 15.48 3.21
C SER A 55 6.43 15.13 1.74
N LYS A 56 6.54 13.83 1.41
CA LYS A 56 6.75 13.33 0.04
C LYS A 56 6.07 11.97 -0.13
N THR A 57 5.34 11.80 -1.24
CA THR A 57 4.69 10.53 -1.59
C THR A 57 5.42 9.87 -2.76
N ARG A 58 5.79 8.60 -2.59
CA ARG A 58 6.31 7.75 -3.68
C ARG A 58 5.72 6.36 -3.54
N VAL A 59 5.20 5.84 -4.65
CA VAL A 59 4.66 4.48 -4.75
C VAL A 59 5.35 3.74 -5.89
N VAL A 60 5.90 2.56 -5.61
CA VAL A 60 6.53 1.68 -6.61
C VAL A 60 6.17 0.21 -6.36
N SER A 61 6.02 -0.55 -7.45
CA SER A 61 5.69 -1.99 -7.47
C SER A 61 6.93 -2.87 -7.54
#